data_AF-A0A6C0K4U2-F1
#
_entry.id   AF-A0A6C0K4U2-F1
#
_cell.length_a   1.000
_cell.length_b   1.000
_cell.length_c   1.000
_cell.angle_alpha   90.00
_cell.angle_beta   90.00
_cell.angle_gamma   90.00
#
_symmetry.space_group_name_H-M   'P 1'
#
loop_
_entity.id
_entity.type
_entity.pdbx_description
1 polymer ?
#
loop_
_entity_poly.entity_id
_entity_poly.type
_entity_poly.pdbx_seq_one_letter_code
_entity_poly.pdbx_strand_id
1 'polypeptide(L)'
;MNAVSIATIAAVGGGIYLLFFGLGIAYAIAFSFSECQKLDVNSAMQEAAWWGLYPFAGWVFTNIPYVRIQFDKFFIMFGMSSETAVWVSFGYVLMLASIAGIFNLRASAVQAACKPTIDEADEFRKRMLERQRTHNAEIAAAAETTPAVLPV
;
A
#
# COMPACT_ATOMS: atom_id res chain seq x y z
N MET A 1 3.26 39.37 2.58
CA MET A 1 3.36 37.91 2.74
C MET A 1 4.07 37.68 4.06
N ASN A 2 3.33 37.28 5.10
CA ASN A 2 3.92 37.03 6.41
C ASN A 2 4.89 35.85 6.28
N ALA A 3 6.12 36.02 6.76
CA ALA A 3 7.10 34.93 6.81
C ALA A 3 6.52 33.82 7.70
N VAL A 4 5.96 32.79 7.08
CA VAL A 4 5.55 31.57 7.79
C VAL A 4 6.86 30.96 8.30
N SER A 5 7.01 30.91 9.62
CA SER A 5 8.20 30.36 10.24
C SER A 5 8.38 28.90 9.84
N ILE A 6 9.64 28.47 9.69
CA ILE A 6 10.00 27.06 9.46
C ILE A 6 9.34 26.16 10.51
N ALA A 7 9.18 26.66 11.74
CA ALA A 7 8.49 25.96 12.82
C ALA A 7 7.00 25.68 12.50
N THR A 8 6.30 26.62 11.84
CA THR A 8 4.91 26.46 11.44
C THR A 8 4.78 25.47 10.28
N ILE A 9 5.70 25.52 9.32
CA ILE A 9 5.75 24.57 8.20
C ILE A 9 5.97 23.15 8.73
N ALA A 10 6.91 22.98 9.68
CA ALA A 10 7.19 21.70 10.31
C ALA A 10 6.04 21.20 11.19
N ALA A 11 5.39 22.07 11.96
CA ALA A 11 4.28 21.70 12.84
C ALA A 11 3.05 21.25 12.04
N VAL A 12 2.63 22.04 11.04
CA VAL A 12 1.49 21.69 10.18
C VAL A 12 1.82 20.49 9.30
N GLY A 13 3.04 20.45 8.75
CA GLY A 13 3.52 19.31 7.97
C GLY A 13 3.55 18.03 8.80
N GLY A 14 4.02 18.08 10.05
CA GLY A 14 4.00 16.96 10.97
C GLY A 14 2.59 16.46 11.28
N GLY A 15 1.63 17.38 11.45
CA GLY A 15 0.21 17.03 11.59
C GLY A 15 -0.37 16.32 10.36
N ILE A 16 -0.07 16.83 9.16
CA ILE A 16 -0.44 16.21 7.89
C ILE A 16 0.19 14.82 7.80
N TYR A 17 1.49 14.69 8.08
CA TYR A 17 2.19 13.42 8.07
C TYR A 17 1.51 12.39 8.99
N LEU A 18 1.19 12.76 10.24
CA LEU A 18 0.55 11.83 11.18
C LEU A 18 -0.85 11.41 10.73
N LEU A 19 -1.63 12.32 10.17
CA LEU A 19 -2.98 12.02 9.66
C LEU A 19 -2.92 11.04 8.48
N PHE A 20 -2.03 11.31 7.51
CA PHE A 20 -1.85 10.44 6.37
C PHE A 20 -1.14 9.13 6.75
N PHE A 21 -0.24 9.13 7.73
CA PHE A 21 0.32 7.90 8.26
C PHE A 21 -0.77 6.98 8.82
N GLY A 22 -1.69 7.50 9.63
CA GLY A 22 -2.83 6.74 10.15
C GLY A 22 -3.75 6.19 9.06
N LEU A 23 -4.10 7.02 8.07
CA LEU A 23 -4.87 6.57 6.91
C LEU A 23 -4.12 5.52 6.08
N GLY A 24 -2.81 5.67 5.94
CA GLY A 24 -1.93 4.77 5.21
C GLY A 24 -1.93 3.38 5.81
N ILE A 25 -1.93 3.27 7.14
CA ILE A 25 -2.03 1.98 7.85
C ILE A 25 -3.36 1.31 7.49
N ALA A 26 -4.47 2.05 7.57
CA ALA A 26 -5.79 1.52 7.25
C ALA A 26 -5.87 1.03 5.78
N TYR A 27 -5.31 1.81 4.84
CA TYR A 27 -5.26 1.41 3.43
C TYR A 27 -4.35 0.21 3.18
N ALA A 28 -3.15 0.17 3.77
CA ALA A 28 -2.23 -0.96 3.63
C ALA A 28 -2.85 -2.26 4.15
N ILE A 29 -3.51 -2.20 5.32
CA ILE A 29 -4.26 -3.32 5.89
C ILE A 29 -5.39 -3.74 4.94
N ALA A 30 -6.19 -2.78 4.46
CA ALA A 30 -7.30 -3.08 3.54
C ALA A 30 -6.81 -3.76 2.25
N PHE A 31 -5.72 -3.29 1.65
CA PHE A 31 -5.14 -3.88 0.43
C PHE A 31 -4.59 -5.28 0.68
N SER A 32 -3.86 -5.48 1.78
CA SER A 32 -3.35 -6.81 2.16
C SER A 32 -4.47 -7.83 2.43
N PHE A 33 -5.56 -7.36 3.06
CA PHE A 33 -6.71 -8.20 3.38
C PHE A 33 -7.52 -8.56 2.13
N SER A 34 -7.73 -7.62 1.20
CA SER A 34 -8.49 -7.88 -0.02
C SER A 34 -7.81 -8.86 -0.97
N GLU A 35 -6.48 -8.85 -1.03
CA GLU A 35 -5.72 -9.68 -1.99
C GLU A 35 -5.30 -11.03 -1.40
N CYS A 36 -4.93 -11.06 -0.12
CA CYS A 36 -4.31 -12.24 0.49
C CYS A 36 -4.91 -12.66 1.84
N GLN A 37 -5.92 -11.94 2.34
CA GLN A 37 -6.59 -12.20 3.62
C GLN A 37 -5.62 -12.31 4.82
N LYS A 38 -4.43 -11.71 4.69
CA LYS A 38 -3.42 -11.65 5.75
C LYS A 38 -3.33 -10.26 6.33
N LEU A 39 -3.09 -10.21 7.64
CA LEU A 39 -2.90 -8.98 8.39
C LEU A 39 -1.45 -8.96 8.89
N ASP A 40 -0.62 -8.10 8.30
CA ASP A 40 0.70 -7.79 8.83
C ASP A 40 0.78 -6.30 9.16
N VAL A 41 0.57 -6.00 10.44
CA VAL A 41 0.55 -4.63 10.95
C VAL A 41 1.93 -3.99 10.86
N ASN A 42 3.01 -4.78 10.98
CA ASN A 42 4.36 -4.22 11.02
C ASN A 42 4.79 -3.73 9.64
N SER A 43 4.56 -4.54 8.60
CA SER A 43 4.78 -4.08 7.22
C SER A 43 3.81 -2.97 6.82
N ALA A 44 2.54 -3.02 7.23
CA ALA A 44 1.58 -1.95 6.99
C ALA A 44 2.04 -0.60 7.59
N MET A 45 2.63 -0.59 8.79
CA MET A 45 3.19 0.62 9.40
C MET A 45 4.39 1.15 8.62
N GLN A 46 5.29 0.28 8.16
CA GLN A 46 6.47 0.70 7.41
C GLN A 46 6.09 1.33 6.06
N GLU A 47 5.17 0.69 5.34
CA GLU A 47 4.70 1.20 4.04
C GLU A 47 3.86 2.48 4.20
N ALA A 48 3.05 2.58 5.27
CA ALA A 48 2.33 3.80 5.60
C ALA A 48 3.27 4.97 5.95
N ALA A 49 4.42 4.71 6.57
CA ALA A 49 5.43 5.74 6.83
C ALA A 49 6.00 6.30 5.52
N TRP A 50 6.33 5.43 4.57
CA TRP A 50 6.78 5.85 3.23
C TRP A 50 5.68 6.61 2.48
N TRP A 51 4.43 6.15 2.56
CA TRP A 51 3.33 6.85 1.94
C TRP A 51 3.08 8.24 2.55
N GLY A 52 3.13 8.37 3.87
CA GLY A 52 2.94 9.64 4.59
C GLY A 52 3.96 10.71 4.23
N LEU A 53 5.14 10.33 3.73
CA LEU A 53 6.14 11.28 3.24
C LEU A 53 5.70 12.00 1.95
N TYR A 54 4.86 11.40 1.11
CA TYR A 54 4.36 12.02 -0.12
C TYR A 54 3.53 13.29 0.15
N PRO A 55 2.43 13.25 0.94
CA PRO A 55 1.67 14.45 1.27
C PRO A 55 2.51 15.43 2.10
N PHE A 56 3.44 14.97 2.94
CA PHE A 56 4.38 15.86 3.62
C PHE A 56 5.27 16.63 2.64
N ALA A 57 5.86 15.95 1.66
CA ALA A 57 6.63 16.60 0.60
C ALA A 57 5.74 17.57 -0.21
N GLY A 58 4.52 17.18 -0.55
CA GLY A 58 3.52 18.04 -1.19
C GLY A 58 3.22 19.32 -0.39
N TRP A 59 3.13 19.22 0.93
CA TRP A 59 3.01 20.36 1.83
C TRP A 59 4.25 21.28 1.78
N VAL A 60 5.45 20.71 1.75
CA VAL A 60 6.68 21.52 1.62
C VAL A 60 6.72 22.23 0.26
N PHE A 61 6.35 21.54 -0.84
CA PHE A 61 6.34 22.13 -2.18
C PHE A 61 5.34 23.27 -2.34
N THR A 62 4.17 23.18 -1.70
CA THR A 62 3.16 24.27 -1.74
C THR A 62 3.58 25.51 -0.96
N ASN A 63 4.55 25.40 -0.05
CA ASN A 63 5.17 26.56 0.60
C ASN A 63 6.18 27.28 -0.30
N ILE A 64 6.55 26.71 -1.46
CA ILE A 64 7.39 27.37 -2.47
C ILE A 64 6.49 28.29 -3.31
N PRO A 65 6.67 29.63 -3.25
CA PRO A 65 5.74 30.57 -3.86
C PRO A 65 5.63 30.42 -5.38
N TYR A 66 6.72 30.02 -6.05
CA TYR A 66 6.73 29.82 -7.50
C TYR A 66 5.75 28.73 -7.97
N VAL A 67 5.68 27.62 -7.23
CA VAL A 67 4.80 26.48 -7.55
C VAL A 67 3.36 26.85 -7.22
N ARG A 68 3.13 27.39 -6.02
CA ARG A 68 1.81 27.74 -5.53
C ARG A 68 1.08 28.78 -6.40
N ILE A 69 1.79 29.81 -6.85
CA ILE A 69 1.18 30.89 -7.65
C ILE A 69 0.54 30.38 -8.96
N GLN A 70 1.08 29.31 -9.56
CA GLN A 70 0.50 28.75 -10.79
C GLN A 70 -0.86 28.10 -10.52
N PHE A 71 -0.97 27.35 -9.43
CA PHE A 71 -2.22 26.73 -9.02
C PHE A 71 -3.24 27.76 -8.52
N ASP A 72 -2.81 28.76 -7.75
CA ASP A 72 -3.68 29.85 -7.30
C ASP A 72 -4.30 30.59 -8.49
N LYS A 73 -3.50 30.93 -9.51
CA LYS A 73 -3.97 31.58 -10.74
C LYS A 73 -4.96 30.73 -11.51
N PHE A 74 -4.74 29.42 -11.57
CA PHE A 74 -5.68 28.49 -12.21
C PHE A 74 -7.06 28.57 -11.55
N PHE A 75 -7.16 28.44 -10.23
CA PHE A 75 -8.46 28.49 -9.54
C PHE A 75 -9.10 29.88 -9.56
N ILE A 76 -8.30 30.96 -9.53
CA ILE A 76 -8.80 32.33 -9.70
C ILE A 76 -9.40 32.52 -11.09
N MET A 77 -8.80 31.94 -12.14
CA MET A 77 -9.34 32.00 -13.50
C MET A 77 -10.74 31.38 -13.61
N PHE A 78 -11.05 30.37 -12.78
CA PHE A 78 -12.38 29.76 -12.69
C PHE A 78 -13.36 30.52 -11.79
N GLY A 79 -13.04 31.76 -11.39
CA GLY A 79 -13.95 32.65 -10.65
C GLY A 79 -13.93 32.46 -9.13
N MET A 80 -12.93 31.74 -8.59
CA MET A 80 -12.77 31.58 -7.16
C MET A 80 -12.15 32.84 -6.52
N SER A 81 -12.57 33.18 -5.30
CA SER A 81 -11.93 34.26 -4.54
C SER A 81 -10.46 33.92 -4.25
N SER A 82 -9.61 34.93 -4.17
CA SER A 82 -8.16 34.73 -3.94
C SER A 82 -7.86 33.95 -2.65
N GLU A 83 -8.69 34.09 -1.62
CA GLU A 83 -8.51 33.39 -0.34
C GLU A 83 -8.89 31.91 -0.46
N THR A 84 -10.02 31.60 -1.09
CA THR A 84 -10.46 30.22 -1.30
C THR A 84 -9.54 29.48 -2.28
N ALA A 85 -9.07 30.17 -3.33
CA ALA A 85 -8.16 29.61 -4.34
C ALA A 85 -6.86 29.10 -3.73
N VAL A 86 -6.34 29.80 -2.71
CA VAL A 86 -5.14 29.40 -1.96
C VAL A 86 -5.37 28.08 -1.22
N TRP A 87 -6.46 27.96 -0.46
CA TRP A 87 -6.73 26.73 0.29
C TRP A 87 -7.03 25.54 -0.62
N VAL A 88 -7.73 25.79 -1.73
CA VAL A 88 -8.03 24.76 -2.73
C VAL A 88 -6.77 24.31 -3.45
N SER A 89 -5.85 25.21 -3.79
CA SER A 89 -4.58 24.83 -4.42
C SER A 89 -3.71 23.99 -3.49
N PHE A 90 -3.66 24.32 -2.20
CA PHE A 90 -3.00 23.51 -1.18
C PHE A 90 -3.58 22.09 -1.14
N GLY A 91 -4.90 21.98 -1.02
CA GLY A 91 -5.59 20.69 -0.99
C GLY A 91 -5.37 19.88 -2.28
N TYR A 92 -5.35 20.55 -3.43
CA TYR A 92 -5.16 19.91 -4.72
C TYR A 92 -3.76 19.29 -4.88
N VAL A 93 -2.70 20.02 -4.51
CA VAL A 93 -1.34 19.49 -4.56
C VAL A 93 -1.14 18.35 -3.55
N LEU A 94 -1.71 18.47 -2.35
CA LEU A 94 -1.73 17.39 -1.35
C LEU A 94 -2.43 16.14 -1.89
N MET A 95 -3.59 16.31 -2.53
CA MET A 95 -4.33 15.20 -3.15
C MET A 95 -3.49 14.52 -4.24
N LEU A 96 -2.88 15.31 -5.14
CA LEU A 96 -2.03 14.76 -6.20
C LEU A 96 -0.84 13.98 -5.64
N ALA A 97 -0.16 14.52 -4.64
CA ALA A 97 0.95 13.83 -3.97
C ALA A 97 0.49 12.52 -3.31
N SER A 98 -0.69 12.54 -2.68
CA SER A 98 -1.27 11.37 -2.02
C SER A 98 -1.65 10.26 -3.01
N ILE A 99 -2.28 10.64 -4.13
CA ILE A 99 -2.65 9.71 -5.21
C ILE A 99 -1.39 9.10 -5.86
N ALA A 100 -0.36 9.91 -6.11
CA ALA A 100 0.90 9.39 -6.63
C ALA A 100 1.51 8.32 -5.71
N GLY A 101 1.44 8.54 -4.40
CA GLY A 101 1.93 7.58 -3.40
C GLY A 101 1.06 6.32 -3.27
N ILE A 102 -0.25 6.40 -3.52
CA ILE A 102 -1.17 5.28 -3.19
C ILE A 102 -0.96 4.05 -4.06
N PHE A 103 -0.53 4.24 -5.32
CA PHE A 103 -0.20 3.13 -6.22
C PHE A 103 1.01 2.36 -5.74
N ASN A 104 2.03 3.07 -5.23
CA ASN A 104 3.20 2.46 -4.64
C ASN A 104 2.83 1.73 -3.34
N LEU A 105 2.05 2.38 -2.47
CA LEU A 105 1.54 1.81 -1.22
C LEU A 105 0.78 0.49 -1.45
N ARG A 106 -0.12 0.43 -2.45
CA ARG A 106 -0.83 -0.81 -2.78
C ARG A 106 0.13 -1.91 -3.21
N ALA A 107 1.05 -1.61 -4.12
CA ALA A 107 1.97 -2.61 -4.65
C ALA A 107 2.91 -3.15 -3.55
N SER A 108 3.45 -2.28 -2.71
CA SER A 108 4.38 -2.67 -1.64
C SER A 108 3.67 -3.38 -0.48
N ALA A 109 2.49 -2.92 -0.06
CA ALA A 109 1.70 -3.56 0.99
C ALA A 109 1.31 -5.00 0.62
N VAL A 110 0.88 -5.22 -0.63
CA VAL A 110 0.55 -6.57 -1.13
C VAL A 110 1.81 -7.44 -1.17
N GLN A 111 2.93 -6.94 -1.71
CA GLN A 111 4.18 -7.71 -1.77
C GLN A 111 4.75 -8.07 -0.40
N ALA A 112 4.58 -7.21 0.60
CA ALA A 112 5.07 -7.44 1.94
C ALA A 112 4.22 -8.47 2.69
N ALA A 113 2.89 -8.33 2.63
CA ALA A 113 1.96 -9.16 3.39
C ALA A 113 1.66 -10.53 2.74
N CYS A 114 1.74 -10.65 1.42
CA CYS A 114 1.38 -11.88 0.69
C CYS A 114 2.50 -12.93 0.63
N LYS A 115 3.51 -12.85 1.51
CA LYS A 115 4.54 -13.88 1.62
C LYS A 115 3.99 -15.05 2.46
N PRO A 116 4.16 -16.31 2.01
CA PRO A 116 3.81 -17.46 2.84
C PRO A 116 4.68 -17.42 4.10
N THR A 117 4.07 -17.65 5.26
CA THR A 117 4.83 -17.78 6.50
C THR A 117 5.59 -19.12 6.48
N ILE A 118 6.63 -19.26 7.29
CA ILE A 118 7.39 -20.51 7.39
C ILE A 118 6.46 -21.66 7.79
N ASP A 119 5.54 -21.41 8.72
CA ASP A 119 4.56 -22.40 9.18
C ASP A 119 3.60 -22.84 8.07
N GLU A 120 3.13 -21.91 7.23
CA GLU A 120 2.29 -22.23 6.07
C GLU A 120 3.05 -23.01 5.00
N ALA A 121 4.33 -22.67 4.77
CA ALA A 121 5.18 -23.39 3.84
C ALA A 121 5.44 -24.83 4.32
N ASP A 122 5.65 -25.01 5.63
CA ASP A 122 5.82 -26.33 6.25
C ASP A 122 4.52 -27.14 6.26
N GLU A 123 3.37 -26.50 6.53
CA GLU A 123 2.07 -27.15 6.45
C GLU A 123 1.75 -27.58 5.01
N PHE A 124 2.03 -26.73 4.03
CA PHE A 124 1.90 -27.06 2.62
C PHE A 124 2.79 -28.25 2.24
N ARG A 125 4.05 -28.25 2.69
CA ARG A 125 4.99 -29.36 2.46
C ARG A 125 4.48 -30.67 3.07
N LYS A 126 3.97 -30.63 4.31
CA LYS A 126 3.37 -31.79 4.98
C LYS A 126 2.17 -32.33 4.21
N ARG A 127 1.24 -31.47 3.80
CA ARG A 127 0.05 -31.85 3.01
C ARG A 127 0.43 -32.44 1.65
N MET A 128 1.47 -31.92 0.99
CA MET A 128 1.96 -32.47 -0.28
C MET A 128 2.60 -33.84 -0.11
N LEU A 129 3.41 -34.04 0.93
CA LEU A 129 4.00 -35.34 1.24
C LEU A 129 2.92 -36.38 1.59
N GLU A 130 1.88 -35.96 2.30
CA GLU A 130 0.74 -36.81 2.63
C GLU A 130 -0.04 -37.21 1.37
N ARG A 131 -0.36 -36.25 0.48
CA ARG A 131 -0.98 -36.56 -0.83
C ARG A 131 -0.14 -37.48 -1.71
N GLN A 132 1.19 -37.32 -1.71
CA GLN A 132 2.05 -38.23 -2.45
C GLN A 132 2.00 -39.65 -1.88
N ARG A 133 1.92 -39.81 -0.56
CA ARG A 133 1.76 -41.11 0.08
C ARG A 133 0.42 -41.75 -0.26
N THR A 134 -0.67 -41.00 -0.18
CA THR A 134 -2.00 -41.54 -0.54
C THR A 134 -2.05 -41.91 -2.01
N HIS A 135 -1.51 -41.08 -2.90
CA HIS A 135 -1.49 -41.38 -4.33
C HIS A 135 -0.63 -42.61 -4.66
N ASN A 136 0.55 -42.76 -4.04
CA ASN A 136 1.37 -43.96 -4.22
C ASN A 136 0.70 -45.22 -3.65
N ALA A 137 -0.03 -45.11 -2.54
CA ALA A 137 -0.81 -46.21 -1.99
C ALA A 137 -1.98 -46.60 -2.90
N GLU A 138 -2.66 -45.62 -3.51
CA GLU A 138 -3.70 -45.86 -4.52
C GLU A 138 -3.13 -46.54 -5.78
N ILE A 139 -1.95 -46.12 -6.26
CA ILE A 139 -1.27 -46.77 -7.40
C ILE A 139 -0.88 -48.21 -7.05
N ALA A 140 -0.36 -48.45 -5.84
CA ALA A 140 -0.03 -49.80 -5.39
C ALA A 140 -1.27 -50.70 -5.29
N ALA A 141 -2.37 -50.19 -4.72
CA ALA A 141 -3.64 -50.91 -4.65
C ALA A 141 -4.27 -51.16 -6.04
N ALA A 142 -4.12 -50.22 -6.97
CA ALA A 142 -4.53 -50.40 -8.36
C ALA A 142 -3.66 -51.44 -9.10
N ALA A 143 -2.36 -51.51 -8.79
CA ALA A 143 -1.45 -52.52 -9.33
C ALA A 143 -1.73 -53.93 -8.78
N GLU A 144 -2.19 -54.06 -7.53
CA GLU A 144 -2.61 -55.34 -6.96
C GLU A 144 -3.95 -55.85 -7.55
N THR A 145 -4.81 -54.95 -8.04
CA THR A 145 -6.13 -55.30 -8.60
C THR A 145 -6.13 -55.52 -10.11
N THR A 146 -5.05 -55.17 -10.82
CA THR A 146 -4.86 -55.48 -12.24
C THR A 146 -3.60 -56.32 -12.44
N PRO A 147 -3.68 -57.66 -12.42
CA PRO A 147 -2.52 -58.49 -12.71
C PRO A 147 -2.08 -58.22 -14.15
N ALA A 148 -0.83 -57.78 -14.30
CA ALA A 148 -0.19 -57.59 -15.59
C ALA A 148 -0.39 -58.87 -16.43
N VAL A 149 -1.04 -58.72 -17.59
CA VAL A 149 -1.09 -59.77 -18.60
C VAL A 149 0.35 -60.05 -19.01
N LEU A 150 0.85 -61.23 -18.63
CA LEU A 150 2.14 -61.73 -19.09
C LEU A 150 2.10 -61.82 -20.63
N PRO A 151 3.06 -61.24 -21.35
CA PRO A 151 3.16 -61.43 -22.80
C PRO A 151 3.48 -62.91 -23.07
N VAL A 152 2.61 -63.55 -23.87
CA VAL A 152 2.77 -64.90 -24.43
C VAL A 152 3.76 -64.86 -25.59
#